data_AF-A0A6P0LFS9-F1
#
_entry.id   AF-A0A6P0LFS9-F1
#
_cell.length_a   1.000
_cell.length_b   1.000
_cell.length_c   1.000
_cell.angle_alpha   90.00
_cell.angle_beta   90.00
_cell.angle_gamma   90.00
#
_symmetry.space_group_name_H-M   'P 1'
#
loop_
_entity.id
_entity.type
_entity.pdbx_description
1 polymer ?
#
loop_
_entity_poly.entity_id
_entity_poly.type
_entity_poly.pdbx_seq_one_letter_code
_entity_poly.pdbx_strand_id
1 'polypeptide(L)'
;MMRVLVSLGVLMNLLLDREPFLEDTLRLLEIIESGQIEGYVTEKSLHHFLHEATNNKGFKDAIGIVNDILYILKLCPDEYQLLRQAKLSQSENFEAIEQLCAETLDLCLIVPEEPEEWVNLPVLSVKKCLERRSLEEQILYPKGSDVLNLWEWFKGNFKVDWQSVSDLLSPQLRPAFRNTEDQQERSKLIDLFDLGLELAGNAVVLIITVRKIDKETASVRAQVYPRGEALTLPPNLKLSVLTATGEVFTEVTARSNDEFIQYQFNAQRGDDFGIQLSLGEACIIERFHL
;
A
#
# COMPACT_ATOMS: atom_id res chain seq x y z
N MET A 1 1.04 -5.69 12.12
CA MET A 1 1.16 -6.91 11.29
C MET A 1 -0.25 -7.30 10.89
N MET A 2 -0.54 -7.34 9.59
CA MET A 2 -1.89 -7.63 9.11
C MET A 2 -2.25 -9.08 9.43
N ARG A 3 -3.50 -9.30 9.86
CA ARG A 3 -4.05 -10.61 10.19
C ARG A 3 -5.23 -10.89 9.26
N VAL A 4 -5.21 -11.99 8.55
CA VAL A 4 -6.19 -12.30 7.51
C VAL A 4 -6.88 -13.64 7.76
N LEU A 5 -8.15 -13.74 7.40
CA LEU A 5 -8.89 -15.00 7.32
C LEU A 5 -9.04 -15.36 5.84
N VAL A 6 -8.45 -16.47 5.41
CA VAL A 6 -8.55 -16.96 4.02
C VAL A 6 -9.85 -17.75 3.88
N SER A 7 -10.75 -17.29 3.00
CA SER A 7 -12.03 -17.99 2.75
C SER A 7 -11.84 -19.32 2.05
N LEU A 8 -12.83 -20.19 2.19
CA LEU A 8 -12.96 -21.43 1.45
C LEU A 8 -12.84 -21.19 -0.05
N GLY A 9 -13.49 -20.16 -0.56
CA GLY A 9 -13.49 -19.82 -2.00
C GLY A 9 -12.07 -19.59 -2.54
N VAL A 10 -11.19 -18.96 -1.76
CA VAL A 10 -9.78 -18.77 -2.13
C VAL A 10 -9.04 -20.11 -2.15
N LEU A 11 -9.21 -20.95 -1.12
CA LEU A 11 -8.57 -22.27 -1.10
C LEU A 11 -9.04 -23.15 -2.27
N MET A 12 -10.31 -23.06 -2.66
CA MET A 12 -10.86 -23.80 -3.79
C MET A 12 -10.19 -23.44 -5.13
N ASN A 13 -9.58 -22.25 -5.26
CA ASN A 13 -8.80 -21.92 -6.46
C ASN A 13 -7.58 -22.83 -6.62
N LEU A 14 -6.96 -23.27 -5.52
CA LEU A 14 -5.82 -24.21 -5.51
C LEU A 14 -6.24 -25.62 -5.92
N LEU A 15 -7.46 -26.01 -5.57
CA LEU A 15 -7.94 -27.35 -5.86
C LEU A 15 -8.43 -27.47 -7.30
N LEU A 16 -9.12 -26.44 -7.79
CA LEU A 16 -9.81 -26.42 -9.07
C LEU A 16 -8.99 -25.81 -10.22
N ASP A 17 -7.75 -25.39 -9.95
CA ASP A 17 -6.85 -24.74 -10.91
C ASP A 17 -7.56 -23.59 -11.68
N ARG A 18 -8.29 -22.75 -10.94
CA ARG A 18 -9.12 -21.68 -11.52
C ARG A 18 -8.26 -20.51 -11.97
N GLU A 19 -7.95 -20.47 -13.26
CA GLU A 19 -7.40 -19.28 -13.91
C GLU A 19 -8.47 -18.18 -14.01
N PRO A 20 -8.15 -16.89 -13.75
CA PRO A 20 -6.81 -16.34 -13.48
C PRO A 20 -6.40 -16.29 -11.98
N PHE A 21 -7.22 -16.84 -11.08
CA PHE A 21 -7.09 -16.64 -9.62
C PHE A 21 -6.01 -17.51 -8.96
N LEU A 22 -5.54 -18.56 -9.62
CA LEU A 22 -4.56 -19.49 -9.07
C LEU A 22 -3.24 -18.79 -8.71
N GLU A 23 -2.68 -18.02 -9.65
CA GLU A 23 -1.41 -17.31 -9.44
C GLU A 23 -1.48 -16.33 -8.26
N ASP A 24 -2.55 -15.54 -8.19
CA ASP A 24 -2.76 -14.58 -7.09
C ASP A 24 -2.93 -15.31 -5.74
N THR A 25 -3.61 -16.46 -5.74
CA THR A 25 -3.78 -17.28 -4.54
C THR A 25 -2.45 -17.85 -4.05
N LEU A 26 -1.62 -18.36 -4.95
CA LEU A 26 -0.29 -18.87 -4.60
C LEU A 26 0.59 -17.77 -4.00
N ARG A 27 0.60 -16.58 -4.61
CA ARG A 27 1.31 -15.42 -4.08
C ARG A 27 0.85 -15.02 -2.68
N LEU A 28 -0.45 -15.03 -2.43
CA LEU A 28 -0.99 -14.75 -1.10
C LEU A 28 -0.44 -15.74 -0.06
N LEU A 29 -0.39 -17.04 -0.39
CA LEU A 29 0.13 -18.06 0.52
C LEU A 29 1.63 -17.92 0.76
N GLU A 30 2.44 -17.65 -0.27
CA GLU A 30 3.89 -17.39 -0.11
C GLU A 30 4.17 -16.23 0.86
N ILE A 31 3.32 -15.19 0.80
CA ILE A 31 3.41 -14.01 1.67
C ILE A 31 3.08 -14.35 3.13
N ILE A 32 2.11 -15.24 3.34
CA ILE A 32 1.75 -15.68 4.68
C ILE A 32 2.85 -16.59 5.23
N GLU A 33 3.37 -17.50 4.40
CA GLU A 33 4.45 -18.42 4.76
C GLU A 33 5.73 -17.67 5.15
N SER A 34 6.05 -16.56 4.46
CA SER A 34 7.21 -15.72 4.79
C SER A 34 7.06 -14.98 6.13
N GLY A 35 5.90 -15.05 6.78
CA GLY A 35 5.59 -14.41 8.05
C GLY A 35 5.29 -12.92 7.94
N GLN A 36 5.11 -12.40 6.72
CA GLN A 36 4.79 -10.99 6.48
C GLN A 36 3.31 -10.68 6.80
N ILE A 37 2.42 -11.66 6.62
CA ILE A 37 1.02 -11.63 7.04
C ILE A 37 0.77 -12.83 7.94
N GLU A 38 -0.05 -12.64 8.97
CA GLU A 38 -0.56 -13.77 9.74
C GLU A 38 -1.87 -14.28 9.13
N GLY A 39 -1.85 -15.49 8.56
CA GLY A 39 -3.02 -16.10 7.92
C GLY A 39 -3.76 -17.09 8.82
N TYR A 40 -5.08 -17.04 8.75
CA TYR A 40 -5.99 -17.94 9.43
C TYR A 40 -6.93 -18.63 8.42
N VAL A 41 -7.45 -19.80 8.79
CA VAL A 41 -8.53 -20.52 8.11
C VAL A 41 -9.52 -21.06 9.14
N THR A 42 -10.80 -21.10 8.81
CA THR A 42 -11.79 -21.75 9.69
C THR A 42 -11.65 -23.28 9.60
N GLU A 43 -11.80 -23.96 10.73
CA GLU A 43 -11.85 -25.42 10.82
C GLU A 43 -12.95 -25.98 9.91
N LYS A 44 -14.10 -25.32 9.86
CA LYS A 44 -15.21 -25.74 9.00
C LYS A 44 -14.88 -25.63 7.51
N SER A 45 -14.25 -24.54 7.06
CA SER A 45 -13.81 -24.41 5.67
C SER A 45 -12.72 -25.41 5.34
N LEU A 46 -11.78 -25.68 6.24
CA LEU A 46 -10.73 -26.68 6.02
C LEU A 46 -11.29 -28.10 5.91
N HIS A 47 -12.28 -28.46 6.73
CA HIS A 47 -12.95 -29.75 6.62
C HIS A 47 -13.70 -29.92 5.29
N HIS A 48 -14.39 -28.88 4.83
CA HIS A 48 -15.04 -28.91 3.52
C HIS A 48 -14.02 -29.01 2.39
N PHE A 49 -12.92 -28.25 2.46
CA PHE A 49 -11.83 -28.33 1.50
C PHE A 49 -11.24 -29.75 1.43
N LEU A 50 -10.99 -30.40 2.58
CA LEU A 50 -10.49 -31.79 2.61
C LEU A 50 -11.45 -32.77 1.92
N HIS A 51 -12.75 -32.61 2.13
CA HIS A 51 -13.77 -33.42 1.47
C HIS A 51 -13.69 -33.25 -0.06
N GLU A 52 -13.70 -32.02 -0.54
CA GLU A 52 -13.59 -31.72 -1.97
C GLU A 52 -12.26 -32.18 -2.57
N ALA A 53 -11.15 -31.98 -1.85
CA ALA A 53 -9.84 -32.41 -2.29
C ALA A 53 -9.72 -33.94 -2.37
N THR A 54 -10.33 -34.66 -1.43
CA THR A 54 -10.38 -36.13 -1.45
C THR A 54 -11.12 -36.64 -2.67
N ASN A 55 -12.23 -35.98 -3.04
CA ASN A 55 -13.02 -36.34 -4.22
C ASN A 55 -12.30 -36.04 -5.54
N ASN A 56 -11.50 -34.98 -5.60
CA ASN A 56 -10.82 -34.54 -6.84
C ASN A 56 -9.44 -35.18 -7.03
N LYS A 57 -8.61 -35.22 -5.99
CA LYS A 57 -7.18 -35.63 -6.06
C LYS A 57 -6.89 -36.93 -5.31
N GLY A 58 -7.86 -37.46 -4.56
CA GLY A 58 -7.71 -38.68 -3.76
C GLY A 58 -7.20 -38.41 -2.34
N PHE A 59 -7.53 -39.30 -1.41
CA PHE A 59 -7.35 -39.09 0.03
C PHE A 59 -5.91 -38.77 0.45
N LYS A 60 -4.92 -39.45 -0.12
CA LYS A 60 -3.51 -39.26 0.25
C LYS A 60 -3.01 -37.86 -0.15
N ASP A 61 -3.32 -37.43 -1.35
CA ASP A 61 -2.89 -36.13 -1.87
C ASP A 61 -3.67 -35.01 -1.20
N ALA A 62 -4.97 -35.22 -0.92
CA ALA A 62 -5.79 -34.28 -0.17
C ALA A 62 -5.24 -34.00 1.24
N ILE A 63 -4.81 -35.03 1.96
CA ILE A 63 -4.15 -34.86 3.27
C ILE A 63 -2.82 -34.10 3.13
N GLY A 64 -2.03 -34.39 2.09
CA GLY A 64 -0.81 -33.65 1.80
C GLY A 64 -1.08 -32.15 1.68
N ILE A 65 -2.03 -31.78 0.83
CA ILE A 65 -2.41 -30.38 0.58
C ILE A 65 -2.93 -29.71 1.86
N VAL A 66 -3.75 -30.40 2.67
CA VAL A 66 -4.25 -29.84 3.94
C VAL A 66 -3.13 -29.62 4.94
N ASN A 67 -2.12 -30.50 5.00
CA ASN A 67 -0.95 -30.27 5.85
C ASN A 67 -0.12 -29.08 5.38
N ASP A 68 0.04 -28.92 4.06
CA ASP A 68 0.72 -27.75 3.49
C ASP A 68 -0.05 -26.46 3.83
N ILE A 69 -1.38 -26.47 3.71
CA ILE A 69 -2.23 -25.35 4.13
C ILE A 69 -2.05 -25.05 5.62
N LEU A 70 -2.03 -26.07 6.49
CA LEU A 70 -1.86 -25.88 7.94
C LEU A 70 -0.44 -25.48 8.35
N TYR A 71 0.55 -25.70 7.50
CA TYR A 71 1.90 -25.17 7.68
C TYR A 71 1.94 -23.65 7.48
N ILE A 72 1.08 -23.13 6.58
CA ILE A 72 1.01 -21.71 6.20
C ILE A 72 -0.04 -20.96 7.03
N LEU A 73 -1.23 -21.54 7.20
CA LEU A 73 -2.40 -20.94 7.85
C LEU A 73 -2.64 -21.54 9.23
N LYS A 74 -2.99 -20.68 10.20
CA LYS A 74 -3.43 -21.10 11.52
C LYS A 74 -4.92 -21.39 11.54
N LEU A 75 -5.34 -22.33 12.37
CA LEU A 75 -6.78 -22.51 12.62
C LEU A 75 -7.34 -21.32 13.39
N CYS A 76 -8.55 -20.92 13.01
CA CYS A 76 -9.32 -19.88 13.68
C CYS A 76 -9.50 -20.22 15.18
N PRO A 77 -9.04 -19.36 16.12
CA PRO A 77 -9.19 -19.63 17.54
C PRO A 77 -10.66 -19.58 17.97
N ASP A 78 -11.04 -20.48 18.87
CA ASP A 78 -12.36 -20.53 19.51
C ASP A 78 -13.57 -20.61 18.55
N GLU A 79 -13.37 -21.02 17.30
CA GLU A 79 -14.41 -21.11 16.26
C GLU A 79 -15.67 -21.82 16.75
N TYR A 80 -15.53 -22.98 17.39
CA TYR A 80 -16.67 -23.74 17.91
C TYR A 80 -17.55 -22.91 18.87
N GLN A 81 -16.94 -22.12 19.75
CA GLN A 81 -17.69 -21.27 20.69
C GLN A 81 -18.35 -20.09 19.97
N LEU A 82 -17.65 -19.46 19.03
CA LEU A 82 -18.18 -18.37 18.21
C LEU A 82 -19.42 -18.83 17.43
N LEU A 83 -19.30 -19.94 16.72
CA LEU A 83 -20.40 -20.52 15.94
C LEU A 83 -21.58 -20.94 16.83
N ARG A 84 -21.30 -21.45 18.02
CA ARG A 84 -22.35 -21.82 18.98
C ARG A 84 -23.12 -20.60 19.49
N GLN A 85 -22.45 -19.50 19.78
CA GLN A 85 -23.08 -18.27 20.27
C GLN A 85 -23.96 -17.61 19.20
N ALA A 86 -23.48 -17.59 17.95
CA ALA A 86 -24.23 -17.06 16.80
C ALA A 86 -25.29 -18.03 16.24
N LYS A 87 -25.42 -19.24 16.82
CA LYS A 87 -26.30 -20.32 16.33
C LYS A 87 -25.99 -20.76 14.89
N LEU A 88 -24.72 -20.67 14.49
CA LEU A 88 -24.21 -21.08 13.17
C LEU A 88 -23.49 -22.43 13.18
N SER A 89 -23.39 -23.12 14.33
CA SER A 89 -22.65 -24.39 14.43
C SER A 89 -23.10 -25.46 13.42
N GLN A 90 -24.39 -25.50 13.07
CA GLN A 90 -24.96 -26.41 12.06
C GLN A 90 -25.16 -25.76 10.68
N SER A 91 -24.79 -24.49 10.50
CA SER A 91 -24.97 -23.77 9.24
C SER A 91 -24.01 -24.28 8.16
N GLU A 92 -24.51 -24.52 6.95
CA GLU A 92 -23.66 -24.78 5.75
C GLU A 92 -23.35 -23.48 4.99
N ASN A 93 -23.72 -22.32 5.55
CA ASN A 93 -23.34 -21.02 4.98
C ASN A 93 -21.94 -20.64 5.44
N PHE A 94 -20.93 -21.07 4.67
CA PHE A 94 -19.51 -20.80 4.93
C PHE A 94 -19.19 -19.31 4.95
N GLU A 95 -19.80 -18.52 4.05
CA GLU A 95 -19.59 -17.07 3.99
C GLU A 95 -19.99 -16.41 5.31
N ALA A 96 -21.16 -16.76 5.86
CA ALA A 96 -21.61 -16.23 7.16
C ALA A 96 -20.72 -16.66 8.33
N ILE A 97 -20.17 -17.88 8.28
CA ILE A 97 -19.23 -18.41 9.28
C ILE A 97 -17.91 -17.63 9.25
N GLU A 98 -17.35 -17.47 8.05
CA GLU A 98 -16.09 -16.76 7.82
C GLU A 98 -16.23 -15.29 8.19
N GLN A 99 -17.34 -14.68 7.81
CA GLN A 99 -17.67 -13.30 8.15
C GLN A 99 -17.72 -13.08 9.66
N LEU A 100 -18.45 -13.93 10.39
CA LEU A 100 -18.54 -13.86 11.85
C LEU A 100 -17.17 -14.02 12.51
N CYS A 101 -16.36 -14.97 12.04
CA CYS A 101 -15.03 -15.21 12.59
C CYS A 101 -14.11 -14.00 12.34
N ALA A 102 -14.14 -13.46 11.12
CA ALA A 102 -13.36 -12.28 10.76
C ALA A 102 -13.76 -11.06 11.61
N GLU A 103 -15.06 -10.81 11.74
CA GLU A 103 -15.62 -9.75 12.59
C GLU A 103 -15.18 -9.87 14.05
N THR A 104 -15.35 -11.06 14.63
CA THR A 104 -15.16 -11.24 16.08
C THR A 104 -13.69 -11.20 16.48
N LEU A 105 -12.81 -11.61 15.57
CA LEU A 105 -11.36 -11.72 15.82
C LEU A 105 -10.55 -10.55 15.24
N ASP A 106 -11.25 -9.55 14.67
CA ASP A 106 -10.66 -8.39 14.00
C ASP A 106 -9.66 -8.81 12.91
N LEU A 107 -10.10 -9.72 12.04
CA LEU A 107 -9.34 -10.22 10.89
C LEU A 107 -9.88 -9.62 9.59
N CYS A 108 -9.00 -9.40 8.63
CA CYS A 108 -9.41 -9.07 7.27
C CYS A 108 -9.82 -10.35 6.53
N LEU A 109 -11.07 -10.46 6.08
CA LEU A 109 -11.54 -11.62 5.33
C LEU A 109 -11.09 -11.53 3.86
N ILE A 110 -10.40 -12.56 3.36
CA ILE A 110 -9.92 -12.64 1.99
C ILE A 110 -10.81 -13.57 1.17
N VAL A 111 -11.44 -13.02 0.14
CA VAL A 111 -12.38 -13.69 -0.77
C VAL A 111 -11.79 -13.82 -2.18
N PRO A 112 -12.25 -14.78 -3.01
CA PRO A 112 -11.74 -14.94 -4.36
C PRO A 112 -12.05 -13.72 -5.25
N GLU A 113 -13.26 -13.18 -5.12
CA GLU A 113 -13.75 -12.01 -5.85
C GLU A 113 -14.49 -11.08 -4.88
N GLU A 114 -14.56 -9.78 -5.22
CA GLU A 114 -15.27 -8.81 -4.38
C GLU A 114 -16.78 -9.08 -4.40
N PRO A 115 -17.47 -9.07 -3.25
CA PRO A 115 -18.92 -9.14 -3.24
C PRO A 115 -19.50 -7.88 -3.90
N GLU A 116 -20.51 -8.04 -4.76
CA GLU A 116 -21.18 -6.94 -5.47
C GLU A 116 -21.81 -5.90 -4.51
N GLU A 117 -22.13 -6.32 -3.27
CA GLU A 117 -22.69 -5.47 -2.23
C GLU A 117 -21.68 -5.27 -1.09
N TRP A 118 -21.35 -4.01 -0.79
CA TRP A 118 -20.49 -3.63 0.33
C TRP A 118 -21.17 -3.94 1.67
N VAL A 119 -20.65 -4.95 2.36
CA VAL A 119 -20.87 -5.15 3.81
C VAL A 119 -19.72 -4.46 4.54
N ASN A 120 -20.02 -3.79 5.66
CA ASN A 120 -19.16 -2.91 6.48
C ASN A 120 -17.92 -3.58 7.13
N LEU A 121 -17.32 -4.57 6.49
CA LEU A 121 -16.20 -5.34 7.01
C LEU A 121 -14.94 -5.12 6.19
N PRO A 122 -13.76 -5.37 6.78
CA PRO A 122 -12.53 -5.48 6.01
C PRO A 122 -12.55 -6.79 5.20
N VAL A 123 -13.38 -6.83 4.15
CA VAL A 123 -13.38 -7.89 3.14
C VAL A 123 -12.54 -7.40 1.96
N LEU A 124 -11.56 -8.21 1.55
CA LEU A 124 -10.70 -7.92 0.40
C LEU A 124 -10.68 -9.10 -0.55
N SER A 125 -10.66 -8.82 -1.85
CA SER A 125 -10.24 -9.83 -2.82
C SER A 125 -8.76 -10.16 -2.66
N VAL A 126 -8.34 -11.35 -3.11
CA VAL A 126 -6.91 -11.72 -3.18
C VAL A 126 -6.11 -10.63 -3.90
N LYS A 127 -6.62 -10.18 -5.05
CA LYS A 127 -6.00 -9.12 -5.85
C LYS A 127 -5.82 -7.82 -5.06
N LYS A 128 -6.86 -7.33 -4.39
CA LYS A 128 -6.78 -6.08 -3.60
C LYS A 128 -5.87 -6.23 -2.38
N CYS A 129 -5.81 -7.43 -1.78
CA CYS A 129 -4.84 -7.74 -0.73
C CYS A 129 -3.40 -7.64 -1.26
N LEU A 130 -3.12 -8.22 -2.43
CA LEU A 130 -1.81 -8.13 -3.08
C LEU A 130 -1.47 -6.70 -3.54
N GLU A 131 -2.44 -5.93 -4.02
CA GLU A 131 -2.27 -4.53 -4.42
C GLU A 131 -2.04 -3.62 -3.22
N ARG A 132 -2.86 -3.71 -2.17
CA ARG A 132 -2.62 -3.00 -0.89
C ARG A 132 -1.25 -3.35 -0.35
N ARG A 133 -0.83 -4.60 -0.47
CA ARG A 133 0.47 -5.04 0.01
C ARG A 133 1.61 -4.62 -0.90
N SER A 134 1.39 -4.55 -2.21
CA SER A 134 2.33 -3.92 -3.15
C SER A 134 2.52 -2.44 -2.78
N LEU A 135 1.45 -1.76 -2.38
CA LEU A 135 1.52 -0.40 -1.84
C LEU A 135 2.24 -0.39 -0.48
N GLU A 136 1.92 -1.26 0.48
CA GLU A 136 2.57 -1.36 1.80
C GLU A 136 4.04 -1.78 1.75
N GLU A 137 4.44 -2.64 0.81
CA GLU A 137 5.84 -2.98 0.55
C GLU A 137 6.56 -1.84 -0.18
N GLN A 138 5.88 -1.11 -1.06
CA GLN A 138 6.41 0.16 -1.58
C GLN A 138 6.58 1.22 -0.47
N ILE A 139 5.77 1.14 0.59
CA ILE A 139 5.80 2.00 1.78
C ILE A 139 6.92 1.59 2.75
N LEU A 140 7.13 0.30 3.01
CA LEU A 140 8.09 -0.20 4.02
C LEU A 140 9.48 -0.49 3.43
N TYR A 141 9.56 -0.96 2.19
CA TYR A 141 10.80 -1.24 1.46
C TYR A 141 10.60 -1.01 -0.04
N PRO A 142 10.58 0.26 -0.51
CA PRO A 142 10.37 0.54 -1.91
C PRO A 142 11.36 -0.24 -2.75
N LYS A 143 10.81 -1.15 -3.55
CA LYS A 143 11.48 -1.99 -4.53
C LYS A 143 12.33 -1.06 -5.41
N GLY A 144 13.63 -0.96 -5.10
CA GLY A 144 14.62 -0.15 -5.80
C GLY A 144 14.05 1.06 -6.55
N SER A 145 13.49 2.05 -5.86
CA SER A 145 13.42 3.36 -6.48
C SER A 145 14.86 3.84 -6.55
N ASP A 146 15.45 3.84 -7.75
CA ASP A 146 16.72 4.49 -8.05
C ASP A 146 16.85 5.75 -7.20
N VAL A 147 17.75 5.72 -6.21
CA VAL A 147 18.02 6.87 -5.36
C VAL A 147 18.39 8.01 -6.29
N LEU A 148 17.57 9.06 -6.29
CA LEU A 148 17.75 10.14 -7.24
C LEU A 148 18.86 11.06 -6.76
N ASN A 149 19.96 11.10 -7.50
CA ASN A 149 21.04 12.03 -7.23
C ASN A 149 20.64 13.46 -7.62
N LEU A 150 20.40 14.33 -6.64
CA LEU A 150 20.00 15.71 -6.87
C LEU A 150 21.11 16.57 -7.48
N TRP A 151 22.38 16.15 -7.36
CA TRP A 151 23.49 16.84 -7.99
C TRP A 151 23.48 16.73 -9.52
N GLU A 152 22.87 15.67 -10.06
CA GLU A 152 22.66 15.49 -11.50
C GLU A 152 21.74 16.58 -12.09
N TRP A 153 20.84 17.15 -11.29
CA TRP A 153 19.96 18.23 -11.74
C TRP A 153 20.75 19.48 -12.10
N PHE A 154 21.83 19.80 -11.38
CA PHE A 154 22.72 20.92 -11.73
C PHE A 154 23.49 20.69 -13.03
N LYS A 155 23.56 19.44 -13.52
CA LYS A 155 24.14 19.09 -14.82
C LYS A 155 23.10 19.07 -15.94
N GLY A 156 21.83 19.32 -15.63
CA GLY A 156 20.73 19.24 -16.58
C GLY A 156 20.21 17.81 -16.82
N ASN A 157 20.62 16.84 -16.00
CA ASN A 157 20.20 15.45 -16.13
C ASN A 157 18.96 15.21 -15.24
N PHE A 158 17.81 14.94 -15.87
CA PHE A 158 16.55 14.71 -15.18
C PHE A 158 15.97 13.35 -15.57
N LYS A 159 15.39 12.65 -14.60
CA LYS A 159 14.64 11.42 -14.84
C LYS A 159 13.31 11.73 -15.53
N VAL A 160 12.80 10.76 -16.30
CA VAL A 160 11.54 10.88 -17.07
C VAL A 160 10.36 11.30 -16.20
N ASP A 161 10.30 10.80 -14.96
CA ASP A 161 9.16 11.07 -14.07
C ASP A 161 9.28 12.42 -13.33
N TRP A 162 10.38 13.15 -13.51
CA TRP A 162 10.64 14.47 -12.92
C TRP A 162 10.60 15.54 -14.01
N GLN A 163 9.46 16.21 -14.13
CA GLN A 163 9.13 17.13 -15.22
C GLN A 163 9.35 18.59 -14.79
N SER A 164 9.19 19.53 -15.73
CA SER A 164 9.24 20.95 -15.41
C SER A 164 8.02 21.36 -14.59
N VAL A 165 8.24 22.21 -13.58
CA VAL A 165 7.16 22.77 -12.75
C VAL A 165 6.09 23.48 -13.59
N SER A 166 6.50 24.07 -14.72
CA SER A 166 5.60 24.75 -15.66
C SER A 166 4.55 23.84 -16.30
N ASP A 167 4.83 22.54 -16.35
CA ASP A 167 4.04 21.55 -17.07
C ASP A 167 2.92 21.00 -16.19
N LEU A 168 3.10 21.05 -14.87
CA LEU A 168 2.17 20.51 -13.88
C LEU A 168 1.40 21.57 -13.08
N LEU A 169 1.92 22.80 -12.95
CA LEU A 169 1.26 23.87 -12.22
C LEU A 169 0.54 24.89 -13.11
N SER A 170 -0.45 25.55 -12.50
CA SER A 170 -1.20 26.64 -13.12
C SER A 170 -0.27 27.80 -13.53
N PRO A 171 -0.57 28.51 -14.65
CA PRO A 171 0.27 29.61 -15.13
C PRO A 171 0.52 30.73 -14.11
N GLN A 172 -0.39 30.90 -13.15
CA GLN A 172 -0.33 31.94 -12.11
C GLN A 172 0.78 31.67 -11.08
N LEU A 173 1.11 30.39 -10.84
CA LEU A 173 2.15 29.99 -9.88
C LEU A 173 3.55 29.98 -10.50
N ARG A 174 3.67 29.98 -11.84
CA ARG A 174 4.95 29.92 -12.56
C ARG A 174 5.99 30.97 -12.13
N PRO A 175 5.64 32.24 -11.81
CA PRO A 175 6.65 33.23 -11.42
C PRO A 175 7.41 32.91 -10.14
N ALA A 176 6.86 32.05 -9.27
CA ALA A 176 7.46 31.60 -8.02
C ALA A 176 8.57 30.56 -8.21
N PHE A 177 8.66 29.96 -9.40
CA PHE A 177 9.55 28.84 -9.73
C PHE A 177 10.54 29.26 -10.81
N ARG A 178 11.85 29.15 -10.54
CA ARG A 178 12.93 29.55 -11.46
C ARG A 178 14.14 28.63 -11.33
N ASN A 179 14.55 28.09 -12.48
CA ASN A 179 15.84 27.40 -12.61
C ASN A 179 16.95 28.43 -12.85
N THR A 180 18.06 28.28 -12.13
CA THR A 180 19.30 29.08 -12.25
C THR A 180 20.50 28.14 -12.11
N GLU A 181 21.72 28.62 -12.35
CA GLU A 181 22.93 27.78 -12.19
C GLU A 181 23.06 27.11 -10.80
N ASP A 182 22.60 27.81 -9.76
CA ASP A 182 22.68 27.36 -8.37
C ASP A 182 21.36 26.86 -7.80
N GLN A 183 20.26 26.89 -8.57
CA GLN A 183 18.95 26.41 -8.12
C GLN A 183 18.25 25.62 -9.23
N GLN A 184 17.85 24.40 -8.91
CA GLN A 184 17.06 23.55 -9.81
C GLN A 184 15.75 23.16 -9.15
N GLU A 185 14.70 23.10 -9.94
CA GLU A 185 13.34 22.80 -9.50
C GLU A 185 12.71 21.78 -10.43
N ARG A 186 12.22 20.68 -9.88
CA ARG A 186 11.50 19.66 -10.64
C ARG A 186 10.24 19.25 -9.91
N SER A 187 9.24 18.90 -10.70
CA SER A 187 7.94 18.48 -10.20
C SER A 187 7.63 17.06 -10.63
N LYS A 188 7.02 16.31 -9.74
CA LYS A 188 6.47 15.00 -9.99
C LYS A 188 4.97 15.04 -9.69
N LEU A 189 4.20 14.49 -10.62
CA LEU A 189 2.78 14.27 -10.42
C LEU A 189 2.60 13.07 -9.49
N ILE A 190 1.83 13.23 -8.43
CA ILE A 190 1.45 12.16 -7.52
C ILE A 190 -0.06 11.97 -7.64
N ASP A 191 -0.46 10.79 -8.11
CA ASP A 191 -1.87 10.41 -8.11
C ASP A 191 -2.26 10.01 -6.69
N LEU A 192 -3.29 10.64 -6.11
CA LEU A 192 -3.76 10.27 -4.78
C LEU A 192 -4.61 8.98 -4.81
N PHE A 193 -4.91 8.42 -5.98
CA PHE A 193 -5.47 7.07 -6.08
C PHE A 193 -4.52 6.04 -5.44
N ASP A 194 -3.20 6.21 -5.63
CA ASP A 194 -2.15 5.40 -4.99
C ASP A 194 -2.07 5.65 -3.46
N LEU A 195 -2.76 6.69 -2.96
CA LEU A 195 -2.90 7.02 -1.55
C LEU A 195 -4.27 6.61 -0.95
N GLY A 196 -4.98 5.68 -1.59
CA GLY A 196 -6.17 5.04 -1.01
C GLY A 196 -7.44 5.89 -1.01
N LEU A 197 -7.47 7.00 -1.77
CA LEU A 197 -8.70 7.76 -2.00
C LEU A 197 -9.45 7.22 -3.23
N GLU A 198 -10.46 6.38 -3.00
CA GLU A 198 -11.51 6.18 -4.01
C GLU A 198 -12.38 7.46 -4.08
N LEU A 199 -12.58 7.98 -5.30
CA LEU A 199 -13.65 8.92 -5.72
C LEU A 199 -13.46 10.45 -5.66
N ALA A 200 -12.24 11.02 -5.63
CA ALA A 200 -12.13 12.49 -5.70
C ALA A 200 -11.19 13.11 -6.74
N GLY A 201 -10.53 12.35 -7.62
CA GLY A 201 -9.75 12.93 -8.73
C GLY A 201 -8.70 13.98 -8.34
N ASN A 202 -8.34 14.04 -7.06
CA ASN A 202 -7.41 15.01 -6.51
C ASN A 202 -6.03 14.40 -6.73
N ALA A 203 -5.27 14.86 -7.71
CA ALA A 203 -3.84 14.61 -7.75
C ALA A 203 -3.12 15.76 -7.03
N VAL A 204 -1.92 15.51 -6.54
CA VAL A 204 -1.04 16.57 -6.03
C VAL A 204 0.23 16.65 -6.85
N VAL A 205 0.85 17.81 -6.83
CA VAL A 205 2.13 18.06 -7.48
C VAL A 205 3.17 18.20 -6.38
N LEU A 206 4.08 17.23 -6.29
CA LEU A 206 5.28 17.32 -5.47
C LEU A 206 6.33 18.12 -6.23
N ILE A 207 6.89 19.14 -5.59
CA ILE A 207 7.95 19.96 -6.15
C ILE A 207 9.15 19.88 -5.22
N ILE A 208 10.31 19.58 -5.79
CA ILE A 208 11.58 19.63 -5.10
C ILE A 208 12.40 20.76 -5.70
N THR A 209 12.81 21.68 -4.84
CA THR A 209 13.78 22.72 -5.13
C THR A 209 15.08 22.39 -4.43
N VAL A 210 16.18 22.31 -5.18
CA VAL A 210 17.52 22.16 -4.64
C VAL A 210 18.34 23.40 -4.99
N ARG A 211 18.95 24.03 -3.99
CA ARG A 211 19.79 25.23 -4.15
C ARG A 211 21.15 25.02 -3.49
N LYS A 212 22.23 25.25 -4.23
CA LYS A 212 23.59 25.24 -3.66
C LYS A 212 23.74 26.37 -2.64
N ILE A 213 24.24 26.03 -1.46
CA ILE A 213 24.69 27.01 -0.46
C ILE A 213 26.21 27.18 -0.58
N ASP A 214 26.92 26.06 -0.66
CA ASP A 214 28.36 26.00 -0.90
C ASP A 214 28.73 24.71 -1.67
N LYS A 215 29.99 24.26 -1.59
CA LYS A 215 30.49 23.08 -2.32
C LYS A 215 29.97 21.75 -1.76
N GLU A 216 29.61 21.72 -0.48
CA GLU A 216 29.20 20.51 0.24
C GLU A 216 27.77 20.60 0.76
N THR A 217 27.17 21.80 0.83
CA THR A 217 25.84 22.01 1.40
C THR A 217 24.86 22.51 0.35
N ALA A 218 23.67 21.92 0.31
CA ALA A 218 22.52 22.45 -0.42
C ALA A 218 21.30 22.64 0.48
N SER A 219 20.47 23.62 0.15
CA SER A 219 19.12 23.71 0.68
C SER A 219 18.18 22.89 -0.20
N VAL A 220 17.41 22.01 0.43
CA VAL A 220 16.34 21.24 -0.20
C VAL A 220 15.00 21.76 0.33
N ARG A 221 14.08 22.08 -0.57
CA ARG A 221 12.69 22.43 -0.23
C ARG A 221 11.75 21.46 -0.94
N ALA A 222 10.90 20.81 -0.18
CA ALA A 222 9.78 20.04 -0.68
C ALA A 222 8.48 20.85 -0.53
N GLN A 223 7.70 20.91 -1.60
CA GLN A 223 6.40 21.60 -1.63
C GLN A 223 5.35 20.71 -2.27
N VAL A 224 4.12 20.79 -1.79
CA VAL A 224 2.99 20.02 -2.32
C VAL A 224 1.87 20.97 -2.66
N TYR A 225 1.43 20.96 -3.92
CA TYR A 225 0.32 21.76 -4.42
C TYR A 225 -0.83 20.86 -4.89
N PRO A 226 -2.09 21.31 -4.80
CA PRO A 226 -3.19 20.64 -5.48
C PRO A 226 -3.00 20.72 -7.00
N ARG A 227 -3.50 19.72 -7.72
CA ARG A 227 -3.52 19.72 -9.19
C ARG A 227 -4.90 20.09 -9.73
N GLY A 228 -4.92 20.75 -10.89
CA GLY A 228 -6.14 21.01 -11.65
C GLY A 228 -6.83 22.28 -11.18
N GLU A 229 -8.14 22.24 -11.00
CA GLU A 229 -8.95 23.37 -10.55
C GLU A 229 -9.08 23.46 -9.02
N ALA A 230 -8.56 22.46 -8.29
CA ALA A 230 -8.57 22.47 -6.84
C ALA A 230 -7.69 23.60 -6.28
N LEU A 231 -8.25 24.38 -5.35
CA LEU A 231 -7.57 25.53 -4.73
C LEU A 231 -6.87 25.16 -3.41
N THR A 232 -7.24 24.05 -2.79
CA THR A 232 -6.72 23.62 -1.49
C THR A 232 -6.31 22.16 -1.53
N LEU A 233 -5.35 21.80 -0.69
CA LEU A 233 -4.96 20.42 -0.47
C LEU A 233 -6.06 19.64 0.27
N PRO A 234 -6.09 18.30 0.10
CA PRO A 234 -6.88 17.45 0.97
C PRO A 234 -6.49 17.64 2.44
N PRO A 235 -7.46 17.79 3.35
CA PRO A 235 -7.17 17.88 4.77
C PRO A 235 -6.50 16.60 5.25
N ASN A 236 -5.58 16.75 6.21
CA ASN A 236 -4.76 15.67 6.77
C ASN A 236 -3.71 15.06 5.83
N LEU A 237 -3.51 15.61 4.62
CA LEU A 237 -2.35 15.24 3.81
C LEU A 237 -1.07 15.65 4.53
N LYS A 238 -0.16 14.70 4.70
CA LYS A 238 1.10 14.91 5.40
C LYS A 238 2.26 14.92 4.41
N LEU A 239 3.20 15.83 4.63
CA LEU A 239 4.51 15.89 3.99
C LEU A 239 5.56 15.64 5.07
N SER A 240 6.31 14.56 4.93
CA SER A 240 7.33 14.14 5.89
C SER A 240 8.70 14.03 5.24
N VAL A 241 9.74 14.42 5.97
CA VAL A 241 11.14 14.16 5.59
C VAL A 241 11.61 12.95 6.37
N LEU A 242 12.18 11.98 5.66
CA LEU A 242 12.71 10.75 6.23
C LEU A 242 14.24 10.77 6.26
N THR A 243 14.82 10.21 7.30
CA THR A 243 16.26 9.91 7.36
C THR A 243 16.63 8.79 6.39
N ALA A 244 17.94 8.54 6.20
CA ALA A 244 18.44 7.40 5.44
C ALA A 244 17.91 6.04 5.93
N THR A 245 17.62 5.92 7.22
CA THR A 245 17.06 4.70 7.84
C THR A 245 15.55 4.57 7.69
N GLY A 246 14.87 5.58 7.12
CA GLY A 246 13.42 5.62 6.95
C GLY A 246 12.66 6.20 8.15
N GLU A 247 13.35 6.71 9.16
CA GLU A 247 12.70 7.36 10.31
C GLU A 247 12.19 8.74 9.94
N VAL A 248 11.03 9.13 10.47
CA VAL A 248 10.47 10.48 10.26
C VAL A 248 11.31 11.50 11.01
N PHE A 249 12.04 12.32 10.27
CA PHE A 249 12.77 13.47 10.81
C PHE A 249 11.83 14.62 11.15
N THR A 250 10.85 14.89 10.28
CA THR A 250 9.84 15.94 10.48
C THR A 250 8.60 15.67 9.65
N GLU A 251 7.47 16.26 10.03
CA GLU A 251 6.18 16.15 9.35
C GLU A 251 5.44 17.49 9.36
N VAL A 252 4.75 17.79 8.26
CA VAL A 252 3.82 18.92 8.12
C VAL A 252 2.48 18.37 7.64
N THR A 253 1.39 18.75 8.30
CA THR A 253 0.03 18.28 7.96
C THR A 253 -0.81 19.42 7.38
N ALA A 254 -1.42 19.18 6.22
CA ALA A 254 -2.33 20.09 5.55
C ALA A 254 -3.67 20.23 6.31
N ARG A 255 -4.15 21.46 6.38
CA ARG A 255 -5.46 21.84 6.91
C ARG A 255 -6.42 22.08 5.75
N SER A 256 -7.71 22.15 6.05
CA SER A 256 -8.78 22.29 5.04
C SER A 256 -8.67 23.50 4.10
N ASN A 257 -7.89 24.53 4.47
CA ASN A 257 -7.73 25.76 3.68
C ASN A 257 -6.30 25.96 3.16
N ASP A 258 -5.40 24.99 3.36
CA ASP A 258 -4.01 25.14 2.92
C ASP A 258 -3.95 24.96 1.40
N GLU A 259 -3.55 26.02 0.69
CA GLU A 259 -3.31 25.99 -0.76
C GLU A 259 -2.06 25.18 -1.13
N PHE A 260 -1.12 25.04 -0.17
CA PHE A 260 0.05 24.18 -0.27
C PHE A 260 0.64 23.92 1.12
N ILE A 261 1.42 22.85 1.25
CA ILE A 261 2.30 22.61 2.40
C ILE A 261 3.74 22.53 1.93
N GLN A 262 4.69 22.83 2.82
CA GLN A 262 6.10 22.80 2.49
C GLN A 262 6.98 22.52 3.70
N TYR A 263 8.18 22.03 3.42
CA TYR A 263 9.27 21.97 4.39
C TYR A 263 10.61 22.22 3.70
N GLN A 264 11.50 22.97 4.36
CA GLN A 264 12.83 23.29 3.86
C GLN A 264 13.89 22.90 4.90
N PHE A 265 14.95 22.25 4.43
CA PHE A 265 16.09 21.84 5.24
C PHE A 265 17.39 21.98 4.45
N ASN A 266 18.51 21.80 5.14
CA ASN A 266 19.83 21.71 4.52
C ASN A 266 20.29 20.27 4.56
N ALA A 267 20.93 19.82 3.48
CA ALA A 267 21.56 18.51 3.39
C ALA A 267 23.01 18.70 2.93
N GLN A 268 23.88 17.81 3.39
CA GLN A 268 25.28 17.72 3.00
C GLN A 268 25.45 16.70 1.87
N ARG A 269 26.50 16.90 1.08
CA ARG A 269 26.87 15.98 0.02
C ARG A 269 27.15 14.60 0.60
N GLY A 270 26.53 13.57 0.03
CA GLY A 270 26.55 12.21 0.54
C GLY A 270 25.35 11.85 1.42
N ASP A 271 24.50 12.82 1.81
CA ASP A 271 23.30 12.53 2.59
C ASP A 271 22.25 11.81 1.75
N ASP A 272 21.67 10.76 2.33
CA ASP A 272 20.49 10.07 1.84
C ASP A 272 19.26 10.47 2.67
N PHE A 273 18.16 10.80 2.01
CA PHE A 273 16.91 11.14 2.66
C PHE A 273 15.70 10.77 1.80
N GLY A 274 14.53 10.72 2.44
CA GLY A 274 13.26 10.50 1.76
C GLY A 274 12.32 11.69 1.90
N ILE A 275 11.47 11.91 0.90
CA ILE A 275 10.29 12.76 1.01
C ILE A 275 9.06 11.87 0.91
N GLN A 276 8.27 11.83 1.98
CA GLN A 276 7.06 11.04 2.07
C GLN A 276 5.83 11.93 1.99
N LEU A 277 4.85 11.53 1.19
CA LEU A 277 3.48 12.04 1.26
C LEU A 277 2.59 10.95 1.84
N SER A 278 1.79 11.26 2.86
CA SER A 278 0.85 10.30 3.44
C SER A 278 -0.53 10.89 3.67
N LEU A 279 -1.55 10.04 3.54
CA LEU A 279 -2.94 10.39 3.82
C LEU A 279 -3.65 9.15 4.36
N GLY A 280 -4.09 9.21 5.61
CA GLY A 280 -4.54 8.00 6.32
C GLY A 280 -3.40 7.00 6.47
N GLU A 281 -3.63 5.76 6.07
CA GLU A 281 -2.65 4.66 6.14
C GLU A 281 -1.77 4.55 4.88
N ALA A 282 -2.11 5.25 3.80
CA ALA A 282 -1.35 5.18 2.56
C ALA A 282 -0.25 6.23 2.53
N CYS A 283 0.90 5.88 1.94
CA CYS A 283 1.95 6.84 1.66
C CYS A 283 2.76 6.54 0.39
N ILE A 284 3.42 7.55 -0.14
CA ILE A 284 4.36 7.45 -1.26
C ILE A 284 5.66 8.10 -0.80
N ILE A 285 6.79 7.50 -1.15
CA ILE A 285 8.12 7.95 -0.75
C ILE A 285 8.99 8.13 -1.99
N GLU A 286 9.58 9.31 -2.15
CA GLU A 286 10.67 9.56 -3.09
C GLU A 286 12.01 9.61 -2.34
N ARG A 287 13.02 8.88 -2.81
CA ARG A 287 14.35 8.84 -2.19
C ARG A 287 15.38 9.63 -2.98
N PHE A 288 16.21 10.37 -2.26
CA PHE A 288 17.20 11.27 -2.81
C PHE A 288 18.57 11.05 -2.18
N HIS A 289 19.59 11.26 -2.99
CA HIS A 289 20.98 11.39 -2.59
C HIS A 289 21.47 12.78 -2.99
N LEU A 290 22.19 13.47 -2.12
CA LEU A 290 22.78 14.78 -2.43
C LEU A 290 24.22 14.69 -2.94
#